data_AF-A0A7X7R1N1-F1
#
_entry.id   AF-A0A7X7R1N1-F1
#
_cell.length_a   1.000
_cell.length_b   1.000
_cell.length_c   1.000
_cell.angle_alpha   90.00
_cell.angle_beta   90.00
_cell.angle_gamma   90.00
#
_symmetry.space_group_name_H-M   'P 1'
#
loop_
_entity.id
_entity.type
_entity.pdbx_description
1 polymer ?
#
loop_
_entity_poly.entity_id
_entity_poly.type
_entity_poly.pdbx_seq_one_letter_code
_entity_poly.pdbx_strand_id
1 'polypeptide(L)' 'PKNIGIGLTSSYSMMPVASVCGWYLAHPQSSYFDVGKICKDQLEYYARSKDKTMDEIMKNLGNHIALGE' A
#
# COMPACT_ATOMS: atom_id res chain seq x y z
N PRO A 1 1.99 -15.26 11.47
CA PRO A 1 3.35 -15.69 11.87
C PRO A 1 3.54 -17.21 12.11
N LYS A 2 2.49 -18.04 12.21
CA LYS A 2 2.65 -19.41 12.75
C LYS A 2 3.30 -20.46 11.81
N ASN A 3 3.23 -20.30 10.50
CA ASN A 3 3.64 -21.37 9.58
C ASN A 3 5.08 -21.26 9.06
N ILE A 4 5.59 -20.02 8.92
CA ILE A 4 6.86 -19.75 8.22
C ILE A 4 7.82 -18.86 9.00
N GLY A 5 7.50 -18.54 10.26
CA GLY A 5 8.37 -17.73 11.13
C GLY A 5 8.52 -16.25 10.71
N ILE A 6 7.80 -15.80 9.68
CA ILE A 6 7.83 -14.40 9.22
C ILE A 6 6.84 -13.53 10.01
N GLY A 7 7.32 -12.37 10.46
CA GLY A 7 6.54 -11.33 11.14
C GLY A 7 6.61 -9.97 10.43
N LEU A 8 5.70 -9.06 10.80
CA LEU A 8 5.72 -7.67 10.36
C LEU A 8 6.11 -6.77 11.52
N THR A 9 6.96 -5.78 11.27
CA THR A 9 7.22 -4.68 12.22
C THR A 9 6.01 -3.75 12.31
N SER A 10 6.03 -2.80 13.25
CA SER A 10 5.02 -1.73 13.33
C SER A 10 4.96 -0.84 12.08
N SER A 11 6.03 -0.82 11.28
CA SER A 11 6.11 -0.13 9.99
C SER A 11 5.83 -1.03 8.78
N TYR A 12 5.34 -2.25 9.01
CA TYR A 12 5.02 -3.25 7.98
C TYR A 12 6.22 -3.84 7.21
N SER A 13 7.45 -3.64 7.68
CA SER A 13 8.61 -4.35 7.14
C SER A 13 8.56 -5.82 7.54
N MET A 14 8.94 -6.73 6.65
CA MET A 14 9.03 -8.16 6.97
C MET A 14 10.31 -8.51 7.73
N MET A 15 10.19 -9.41 8.70
CA MET A 15 11.30 -10.01 9.43
C MET A 15 11.26 -11.54 9.30
N PRO A 16 12.36 -12.20 8.87
CA PRO A 16 13.69 -11.64 8.56
C PRO A 16 13.71 -10.77 7.29
N VAL A 17 14.71 -9.89 7.15
CA VAL A 17 14.82 -8.94 6.03
C VAL A 17 14.87 -9.64 4.66
N ALA A 18 15.45 -10.84 4.61
CA ALA A 18 15.46 -11.70 3.42
C ALA A 18 14.09 -12.41 3.22
N SER A 19 13.01 -11.64 3.21
CA SER A 19 11.64 -12.13 2.98
C SER A 19 11.01 -11.42 1.79
N VAL A 20 10.17 -12.14 1.03
CA VAL A 20 9.39 -11.60 -0.09
C VAL A 20 7.93 -12.02 0.09
N CYS A 21 7.00 -11.11 -0.22
CA CYS A 21 5.57 -11.40 -0.31
C CYS A 21 4.96 -10.63 -1.47
N GLY A 22 3.82 -11.09 -1.97
CA GLY A 22 3.12 -10.43 -3.07
C GLY A 22 1.81 -11.12 -3.42
N TRP A 23 1.14 -10.57 -4.43
CA TRP A 23 -0.08 -11.12 -4.99
C TRP A 23 0.20 -11.91 -6.27
N TYR A 24 -0.53 -13.00 -6.48
CA TYR A 24 -0.55 -13.71 -7.76
C TYR A 24 -1.74 -13.23 -8.59
N LEU A 25 -1.47 -12.67 -9.77
CA LEU A 25 -2.47 -12.25 -10.75
C LEU A 25 -2.35 -13.16 -11.97
N ALA A 26 -3.42 -13.89 -12.31
CA ALA A 26 -3.40 -14.91 -13.38
C ALA A 26 -3.92 -14.41 -14.73
N HIS A 27 -4.42 -13.18 -14.81
CA HIS A 27 -4.98 -12.64 -16.05
C HIS A 27 -3.86 -12.47 -17.10
N PRO A 28 -4.02 -12.94 -18.35
CA PRO A 28 -2.93 -12.94 -19.34
C PRO A 28 -2.43 -11.54 -19.72
N GLN A 29 -3.23 -10.51 -19.44
CA GLN A 29 -2.86 -9.10 -19.67
C GLN A 29 -2.40 -8.39 -18.40
N SER A 30 -2.20 -9.08 -17.27
CA SER A 30 -1.66 -8.44 -16.08
C SER A 30 -0.20 -8.04 -16.29
N SER A 31 0.12 -6.80 -15.97
CA SER A 31 1.49 -6.29 -15.99
C SER A 31 1.73 -5.38 -14.79
N TYR A 32 3.01 -5.18 -14.44
CA TYR A 32 3.38 -4.11 -13.52
C TYR A 32 3.14 -2.76 -14.19
N PHE A 33 2.68 -1.78 -13.40
CA PHE A 33 2.53 -0.39 -13.82
C PHE A 33 2.72 0.51 -12.60
N ASP A 34 3.07 1.77 -12.85
CA ASP A 34 3.10 2.80 -11.81
C ASP A 34 1.70 3.39 -11.62
N VAL A 35 1.27 3.54 -10.36
CA VAL A 35 -0.01 4.14 -10.00
C VAL A 35 0.02 5.66 -10.21
N GLY A 36 1.21 6.28 -10.14
CA GLY A 36 1.37 7.72 -10.28
C GLY A 36 0.87 8.50 -9.06
N LYS A 37 0.54 9.78 -9.27
CA LYS A 37 -0.02 10.66 -8.24
C LYS A 37 -1.54 10.52 -8.17
N ILE A 38 -2.09 10.48 -6.96
CA ILE A 38 -3.54 10.46 -6.70
C ILE A 38 -4.03 11.81 -6.20
N CYS A 39 -5.23 12.20 -6.62
CA CYS A 39 -5.89 13.42 -6.18
C CYS A 39 -6.61 13.24 -4.84
N LYS A 40 -7.05 14.36 -4.25
CA LYS A 40 -7.71 14.40 -2.93
C LYS A 40 -8.99 13.56 -2.89
N ASP A 41 -9.77 13.55 -3.94
CA ASP A 41 -11.01 12.75 -4.06
C ASP A 41 -10.74 11.24 -4.00
N GLN A 42 -9.71 10.76 -4.70
CA GLN A 42 -9.29 9.36 -4.63
C GLN A 42 -8.76 8.99 -3.25
N LEU A 43 -8.01 9.89 -2.63
CA LEU A 43 -7.51 9.72 -1.26
C LEU A 43 -8.66 9.62 -0.25
N GLU A 44 -9.68 10.49 -0.35
CA GLU A 44 -10.90 10.47 0.47
C GLU A 44 -11.70 9.18 0.30
N TYR A 45 -11.87 8.73 -0.94
CA TYR A 45 -12.53 7.46 -1.22
C TYR A 45 -11.77 6.29 -0.60
N TYR A 46 -10.44 6.26 -0.75
CA TYR A 46 -9.63 5.18 -0.21
C TYR A 46 -9.63 5.15 1.32
N ALA A 47 -9.51 6.30 1.98
CA ALA A 47 -9.59 6.42 3.43
C ALA A 47 -10.93 5.89 3.96
N ARG A 48 -12.05 6.28 3.34
CA ARG A 48 -13.38 5.75 3.67
C ARG A 48 -13.47 4.24 3.46
N SER A 49 -12.94 3.73 2.35
CA SER A 49 -12.98 2.29 2.04
C SER A 49 -12.19 1.43 3.04
N LYS A 50 -11.21 2.04 3.71
CA LYS A 50 -10.33 1.39 4.69
C LYS A 50 -10.73 1.66 6.14
N ASP A 51 -11.80 2.43 6.37
CA ASP A 51 -12.23 2.89 7.69
C ASP A 51 -11.08 3.59 8.45
N LYS A 52 -10.38 4.48 7.75
CA LYS A 52 -9.22 5.23 8.26
C LYS A 52 -9.40 6.73 8.04
N THR A 53 -8.65 7.51 8.80
CA THR A 53 -8.62 8.96 8.60
C THR A 53 -7.77 9.32 7.38
N MET A 54 -8.05 10.49 6.80
CA MET A 54 -7.24 11.05 5.73
C MET A 54 -5.77 11.16 6.12
N ASP A 55 -5.50 11.66 7.33
CA ASP A 55 -4.13 11.86 7.83
C ASP A 55 -3.35 10.54 7.95
N GLU A 56 -4.00 9.47 8.39
CA GLU A 56 -3.38 8.14 8.45
C GLU A 56 -3.01 7.61 7.07
N ILE A 57 -3.88 7.78 6.07
CA ILE A 57 -3.58 7.36 4.71
C ILE A 57 -2.50 8.26 4.10
N MET A 58 -2.53 9.57 4.34
CA MET A 58 -1.50 10.50 3.85
C MET A 58 -0.11 10.14 4.36
N LYS A 59 0.01 9.75 5.62
CA LYS A 59 1.27 9.26 6.20
C LYS A 59 1.82 8.04 5.45
N ASN A 60 0.95 7.16 4.95
CA ASN A 60 1.34 5.94 4.23
C ASN A 60 1.61 6.19 2.74
N LEU A 61 0.88 7.11 2.11
CA LEU A 61 0.91 7.38 0.66
C LEU A 61 1.64 8.68 0.28
N GLY A 62 2.36 9.32 1.21
CA GLY A 62 2.89 10.68 1.03
C GLY A 62 3.54 10.98 -0.33
N ASN A 63 4.41 10.09 -0.82
CA ASN A 63 5.10 10.28 -2.11
C ASN A 63 4.19 10.13 -3.34
N HIS A 64 2.95 9.64 -3.17
CA HIS A 64 1.99 9.36 -4.23
C HIS A 64 0.80 10.32 -4.23
N ILE A 65 0.78 11.35 -3.38
CA ILE A 65 -0.31 12.33 -3.37
C ILE A 65 0.06 13.52 -4.26
N ALA A 66 -0.89 13.93 -5.12
CA ALA A 66 -0.86 15.21 -5.80
C ALA A 66 -1.21 16.30 -4.77
N LEU A 67 -0.19 16.78 -4.04
CA LEU A 67 -0.29 18.07 -3.37
C LEU A 67 -0.39 19.08 -4.52
N GLY A 68 -1.54 19.71 -4.67
CA GLY A 68 -1.76 20.70 -5.73
C GLY A 68 -0.69 21.78 -5.69
N GLU A 69 -0.48 22.42 -6.85
CA GLU A 69 0.05 23.79 -6.89
C GLU A 69 -0.78 24.71 -5.98
#